data_AF-S2JQA0-F1
#
_entry.id   AF-S2JQA0-F1
#
_cell.length_a   1.000
_cell.length_b   1.000
_cell.length_c   1.000
_cell.angle_alpha   90.00
_cell.angle_beta   90.00
_cell.angle_gamma   90.00
#
_symmetry.space_group_name_H-M   'P 1'
#
loop_
_entity.id
_entity.type
_entity.pdbx_description
1 polymer ?
#
loop_
_entity_poly.entity_id
_entity_poly.type
_entity_poly.pdbx_seq_one_letter_code
_entity_poly.pdbx_strand_id
1 'polypeptide(L)'
;MNGSDIICSICLAELTLSDMPMQALNCGHVFHKDCIETWLNTTRNKCPICKQMCSKEDGQPIYLSSQPVSEPMINILRIELLEATQKTHQVLQESLEERIRLFEESLLQEVGQIHENFNQERCQFKQAEQDWLHSYTQLQTVVVVLAAYVVFRAIIETSFGALLVFFMLVEGVLLAQERNMQKLKSVISKLELPWRDSSQPNSK
;
A
#
# COMPACT_ATOMS: atom_id res chain seq x y z
N MET A 1 13.25 -6.94 -40.01
CA MET A 1 13.58 -8.26 -40.59
C MET A 1 12.71 -8.39 -41.83
N ASN A 2 13.27 -8.14 -43.01
CA ASN A 2 12.51 -8.27 -44.26
C ASN A 2 12.24 -9.76 -44.52
N GLY A 3 11.01 -10.06 -44.90
CA GLY A 3 10.55 -11.41 -45.16
C GLY A 3 11.18 -11.95 -46.44
N SER A 4 11.94 -13.04 -46.31
CA SER A 4 12.29 -14.01 -47.35
C SER A 4 12.58 -13.43 -48.74
N ASP A 5 13.75 -12.82 -48.90
CA ASP A 5 14.30 -12.52 -50.22
C ASP A 5 14.51 -13.86 -50.95
N ILE A 6 13.88 -14.04 -52.11
CA ILE A 6 14.00 -15.27 -52.91
C ILE A 6 15.32 -15.18 -53.68
N ILE A 7 16.25 -16.11 -53.44
CA ILE A 7 17.62 -16.07 -54.01
C ILE A 7 17.78 -17.15 -55.07
N CYS A 8 18.40 -16.82 -56.21
CA CYS A 8 18.79 -17.79 -57.21
C CYS A 8 19.97 -18.63 -56.70
N SER A 9 19.80 -19.94 -56.48
CA SER A 9 20.87 -20.78 -55.90
C SER A 9 22.05 -21.05 -56.85
N ILE A 10 21.99 -20.60 -58.11
CA ILE A 10 23.06 -20.76 -59.10
C ILE A 10 24.03 -19.57 -59.05
N CYS A 11 23.50 -18.34 -59.07
CA CYS A 11 24.32 -17.12 -59.03
C CYS A 11 24.35 -16.45 -57.64
N LEU A 12 23.58 -16.96 -56.68
CA LEU A 12 23.44 -16.43 -55.31
C LEU A 12 22.96 -14.97 -55.25
N ALA A 13 22.39 -14.45 -56.34
CA ALA A 13 21.78 -13.12 -56.39
C ALA A 13 20.28 -13.20 -56.10
N GLU A 14 19.74 -12.11 -55.55
CA GLU A 14 18.31 -11.93 -55.31
C GLU A 14 17.53 -11.98 -56.63
N LEU A 15 16.39 -12.68 -56.62
CA LEU A 15 15.45 -12.73 -57.74
C LEU A 15 14.59 -11.47 -57.71
N THR A 16 15.15 -10.35 -58.16
CA THR A 16 14.45 -9.06 -58.21
C THR A 16 13.55 -8.94 -59.44
N LEU A 17 12.51 -8.13 -59.31
CA LEU A 17 11.56 -7.82 -60.38
C LEU A 17 12.18 -6.99 -61.52
N SER A 18 13.30 -6.34 -61.25
CA SER A 18 13.92 -5.35 -62.12
C SER A 18 14.86 -5.93 -63.16
N ASP A 19 15.49 -7.09 -62.89
CA ASP A 19 16.77 -7.36 -63.55
C ASP A 19 16.76 -8.48 -64.58
N MET A 20 15.98 -9.58 -64.44
CA MET A 20 16.01 -10.68 -65.42
C MET A 20 14.73 -11.54 -65.44
N PRO A 21 14.37 -12.15 -66.60
CA PRO A 21 13.28 -13.12 -66.66
C PRO A 21 13.58 -14.32 -65.75
N MET A 22 12.59 -14.72 -64.95
CA MET A 22 12.69 -15.89 -64.08
C MET A 22 12.02 -17.09 -64.74
N GLN A 23 12.51 -18.28 -64.43
CA GLN A 23 11.95 -19.53 -64.95
C GLN A 23 11.76 -20.52 -63.81
N ALA A 24 10.55 -21.09 -63.74
CA ALA A 24 10.29 -22.25 -62.89
C ALA A 24 10.46 -23.53 -63.69
N LEU A 25 11.10 -24.51 -63.08
CA LEU A 25 11.13 -25.87 -63.58
C LEU A 25 9.82 -26.60 -63.22
N ASN A 26 9.55 -27.73 -63.88
CA ASN A 26 8.43 -28.63 -63.58
C ASN A 26 8.37 -29.10 -62.10
N CYS A 27 9.50 -29.06 -61.39
CA CYS A 27 9.60 -29.35 -59.96
C CYS A 27 9.19 -28.18 -59.04
N GLY A 28 8.82 -27.02 -59.60
CA GLY A 28 8.41 -25.82 -58.87
C GLY A 28 9.54 -24.93 -58.33
N HIS A 29 10.81 -25.26 -58.60
CA HIS A 29 11.95 -24.44 -58.19
C HIS A 29 12.21 -23.32 -59.21
N VAL A 30 12.50 -22.12 -58.70
CA VAL A 30 12.63 -20.88 -59.50
C VAL A 30 14.09 -20.42 -59.55
N PHE A 31 14.54 -20.01 -60.73
CA PHE A 31 15.88 -19.47 -60.97
C PHE A 31 15.80 -18.33 -62.00
N HIS A 32 16.87 -17.54 -62.13
CA HIS A 32 17.04 -16.70 -63.33
C HIS A 32 17.08 -17.60 -64.57
N LYS A 33 16.36 -17.22 -65.61
CA LYS A 33 16.27 -17.97 -66.87
C LYS A 33 17.66 -18.29 -67.42
N ASP A 34 18.55 -17.31 -67.48
CA ASP A 34 19.89 -17.49 -68.04
C ASP A 34 20.75 -18.45 -67.20
N CYS A 35 20.60 -18.38 -65.87
CA CYS A 35 21.31 -19.28 -64.96
C CYS A 35 20.88 -20.73 -65.16
N ILE A 36 19.57 -20.98 -65.21
CA ILE A 36 19.06 -22.35 -65.33
C ILE A 36 19.22 -22.91 -66.75
N GLU A 37 19.10 -22.09 -67.79
CA GLU A 37 19.41 -22.51 -69.16
C GLU A 37 20.88 -22.94 -69.28
N THR A 38 21.82 -22.17 -68.74
CA THR A 38 23.25 -22.50 -68.74
C THR A 38 23.53 -23.79 -67.98
N TRP A 39 22.88 -23.96 -66.82
CA TRP A 39 23.01 -25.17 -66.01
C TRP A 39 22.54 -26.42 -66.73
N LEU A 40 21.34 -26.39 -67.34
CA LEU A 40 20.79 -27.54 -68.05
C LEU A 40 21.61 -27.89 -69.30
N ASN A 41 22.13 -26.89 -70.02
CA ASN A 41 23.00 -27.11 -71.18
C ASN A 41 24.35 -27.74 -70.80
N THR A 42 24.88 -27.42 -69.61
CA THR A 42 26.20 -27.87 -69.16
C THR A 42 26.12 -29.19 -68.38
N THR A 43 25.04 -29.41 -67.62
CA THR A 43 24.99 -30.47 -66.60
C THR A 43 23.65 -31.23 -66.60
N ARG A 44 23.64 -32.39 -67.27
CA ARG A 44 22.77 -33.56 -67.04
C ARG A 44 21.24 -33.34 -66.90
N ASN A 45 20.66 -32.24 -67.39
CA ASN A 45 19.20 -32.00 -67.40
C ASN A 45 18.50 -32.27 -66.05
N LYS A 46 19.07 -31.77 -64.95
CA LYS A 46 18.54 -31.97 -63.58
C LYS A 46 18.46 -30.66 -62.81
N CYS A 47 17.39 -30.51 -62.02
CA CYS A 47 17.22 -29.38 -61.11
C CYS A 47 18.40 -29.28 -60.11
N PRO A 48 19.03 -28.10 -59.94
CA PRO A 48 20.12 -27.90 -58.98
C PRO A 48 19.72 -28.20 -57.52
N ILE A 49 18.45 -28.03 -57.17
CA ILE A 49 17.96 -28.15 -55.79
C ILE A 49 17.47 -29.58 -55.52
N CYS A 50 16.49 -30.07 -56.27
CA CYS A 50 15.84 -31.36 -55.99
C CYS A 50 16.34 -32.53 -56.85
N LYS A 51 17.21 -32.27 -57.84
CA LYS A 51 17.79 -33.27 -58.76
C LYS A 51 16.78 -34.04 -59.63
N GLN A 52 15.51 -33.63 -59.66
CA GLN A 52 14.53 -34.12 -60.61
C GLN A 52 14.95 -33.80 -62.05
N MET A 53 14.58 -34.67 -63.00
CA MET A 53 14.87 -34.47 -64.41
C MET A 53 14.01 -33.33 -64.96
N CYS A 54 14.67 -32.37 -65.60
CA CYS A 54 14.05 -31.18 -66.16
C CYS A 54 14.68 -30.91 -67.53
N SER A 55 13.86 -30.68 -68.54
CA SER A 55 14.33 -30.29 -69.89
C SER A 55 14.23 -28.78 -70.07
N LYS A 56 14.99 -28.23 -71.02
CA LYS A 56 14.96 -26.79 -71.34
C LYS A 56 13.56 -26.33 -71.79
N GLU A 57 12.81 -27.22 -72.43
CA GLU A 57 11.46 -27.00 -72.95
C GLU A 57 10.38 -27.05 -71.86
N ASP A 58 10.69 -27.63 -70.69
CA ASP A 58 9.73 -27.85 -69.60
C ASP A 58 9.60 -26.64 -68.67
N GLY A 59 10.47 -25.64 -68.80
CA GLY A 59 10.51 -24.51 -67.88
C GLY A 59 9.54 -23.40 -68.29
N GLN A 60 8.60 -23.06 -67.42
CA GLN A 60 7.66 -21.96 -67.67
C GLN A 60 8.25 -20.61 -67.23
N PRO A 61 8.18 -19.57 -68.08
CA PRO A 61 8.59 -18.23 -67.67
C PRO A 61 7.62 -17.70 -66.61
N ILE A 62 8.17 -17.21 -65.50
CA ILE A 62 7.40 -16.54 -64.47
C ILE A 62 7.62 -15.04 -64.63
N TYR A 63 6.52 -14.34 -64.87
CA TYR A 63 6.47 -12.88 -64.80
C TYR A 63 5.84 -12.50 -63.47
N LEU A 64 6.64 -11.99 -62.53
CA LEU A 64 6.08 -11.39 -61.33
C LEU A 64 5.53 -10.02 -61.70
N SER A 65 4.20 -9.92 -61.81
CA SER A 65 3.52 -8.64 -61.87
C SER A 65 3.27 -8.16 -60.44
N SER A 66 4.26 -7.54 -59.82
CA SER A 66 3.97 -6.68 -58.68
C SER A 66 3.50 -5.34 -59.24
N GLN A 67 2.20 -5.10 -59.26
CA GLN A 67 1.76 -3.71 -59.27
C GLN A 67 2.20 -3.14 -57.92
N PRO A 68 3.01 -2.06 -57.89
CA PRO A 68 3.26 -1.36 -56.64
C PRO A 68 1.90 -0.96 -56.08
N VAL A 69 1.61 -1.38 -54.84
CA VAL A 69 0.40 -0.95 -54.14
C VAL A 69 0.39 0.57 -54.19
N SER A 70 -0.68 1.16 -54.72
CA SER A 70 -0.71 2.59 -54.92
C SER A 70 -0.47 3.31 -53.59
N GLU A 71 0.34 4.37 -53.63
CA GLU A 71 0.65 5.20 -52.47
C GLU A 71 -0.59 5.62 -51.63
N PRO A 72 -1.76 5.93 -52.21
CA PRO A 72 -2.98 6.14 -51.44
C PRO A 72 -3.49 4.90 -50.68
N MET A 73 -3.37 3.69 -51.24
CA MET A 73 -3.75 2.46 -50.51
C MET A 73 -2.83 2.20 -49.31
N ILE A 74 -1.53 2.46 -49.44
CA ILE A 74 -0.56 2.33 -48.33
C ILE A 74 -0.93 3.30 -47.20
N ASN A 75 -1.31 4.53 -47.55
CA ASN A 75 -1.72 5.53 -46.57
C ASN A 75 -3.01 5.13 -45.84
N ILE A 76 -4.00 4.57 -46.55
CA ILE A 76 -5.25 4.08 -45.93
C ILE A 76 -4.94 2.96 -44.92
N LEU A 77 -4.17 1.95 -45.32
CA LEU A 77 -3.77 0.85 -44.45
C LEU A 77 -2.98 1.34 -43.22
N ARG A 78 -2.13 2.35 -43.39
CA ARG A 78 -1.40 2.97 -42.28
C ARG A 78 -2.35 3.65 -41.29
N ILE A 79 -3.37 4.36 -41.78
CA ILE A 79 -4.37 5.03 -40.92
C ILE A 79 -5.16 3.98 -40.13
N GLU A 80 -5.68 2.94 -40.79
CA GLU A 80 -6.43 1.88 -40.13
C GLU A 80 -5.59 1.16 -39.06
N LEU A 81 -4.32 0.87 -39.37
CA LEU A 81 -3.39 0.26 -38.43
C LEU A 81 -3.13 1.16 -37.23
N LEU A 82 -2.92 2.46 -37.45
CA LEU A 82 -2.71 3.43 -36.37
C LEU A 82 -3.95 3.55 -35.48
N GLU A 83 -5.14 3.62 -36.06
CA GLU A 83 -6.40 3.68 -35.32
C GLU A 83 -6.66 2.41 -34.51
N ALA A 84 -6.42 1.23 -35.10
CA ALA A 84 -6.55 -0.04 -34.39
C ALA A 84 -5.53 -0.12 -33.24
N THR A 85 -4.28 0.26 -33.50
CA THR A 85 -3.22 0.28 -32.49
C THR A 85 -3.58 1.24 -31.35
N GLN A 86 -4.05 2.45 -31.68
CA GLN A 86 -4.46 3.45 -30.69
C GLN A 86 -5.64 2.94 -29.83
N LYS A 87 -6.65 2.32 -30.44
CA LYS A 87 -7.77 1.71 -29.70
C LYS A 87 -7.29 0.62 -28.75
N THR A 88 -6.41 -0.27 -29.21
CA THR A 88 -5.86 -1.32 -28.33
C THR A 88 -5.03 -0.75 -27.18
N HIS A 89 -4.22 0.28 -27.45
CA HIS A 89 -3.43 0.94 -26.43
C HIS A 89 -4.32 1.62 -25.38
N GLN A 90 -5.38 2.29 -25.83
CA GLN A 90 -6.33 2.95 -24.94
C GLN A 90 -7.01 1.95 -24.00
N VAL A 91 -7.56 0.84 -24.54
CA VAL A 91 -8.22 -0.19 -23.72
C VAL A 91 -7.24 -0.83 -22.72
N LEU A 92 -6.01 -1.11 -23.15
CA LEU A 92 -5.00 -1.68 -22.26
C LEU A 92 -4.61 -0.70 -21.15
N GLN A 93 -4.48 0.59 -21.48
CA GLN A 93 -4.16 1.63 -20.52
C GLN A 93 -5.27 1.79 -19.47
N GLU A 94 -6.52 1.89 -19.91
CA GLU A 94 -7.68 1.97 -19.00
C GLU A 94 -7.75 0.76 -18.07
N SER A 95 -7.53 -0.45 -18.60
CA SER A 95 -7.49 -1.68 -17.80
C SER A 95 -6.34 -1.68 -16.79
N LEU A 96 -5.16 -1.20 -17.18
CA LEU A 96 -4.00 -1.10 -16.28
C LEU A 96 -4.27 -0.10 -15.15
N GLU A 97 -4.81 1.07 -15.46
CA GLU A 97 -5.16 2.10 -14.49
C GLU A 97 -6.21 1.62 -13.48
N GLU A 98 -7.20 0.85 -13.93
CA GLU A 98 -8.16 0.21 -13.03
C GLU A 98 -7.51 -0.83 -12.12
N ARG A 99 -6.63 -1.67 -12.65
CA ARG A 99 -5.88 -2.64 -11.83
C ARG A 99 -4.96 -1.97 -10.81
N ILE A 100 -4.30 -0.88 -11.20
CA ILE A 100 -3.45 -0.09 -10.29
C ILE A 100 -4.32 0.51 -9.17
N ARG A 101 -5.45 1.13 -9.51
CA ARG A 101 -6.38 1.70 -8.52
C ARG A 101 -6.87 0.67 -7.51
N LEU A 102 -7.34 -0.50 -7.98
CA LEU A 102 -7.81 -1.56 -7.10
C LEU A 102 -6.69 -2.11 -6.19
N PHE A 103 -5.48 -2.20 -6.72
CA PHE A 103 -4.33 -2.63 -5.94
C PHE A 103 -3.94 -1.60 -4.86
N GLU A 104 -3.94 -0.30 -5.20
CA GLU A 104 -3.70 0.78 -4.25
C GLU A 104 -4.76 0.81 -3.13
N GLU A 105 -6.04 0.65 -3.47
CA GLU A 105 -7.13 0.56 -2.49
C GLU A 105 -6.94 -0.63 -1.54
N SER A 106 -6.62 -1.81 -2.08
CA SER A 106 -6.35 -2.99 -1.26
C SER A 106 -5.15 -2.79 -0.33
N LEU A 107 -4.07 -2.18 -0.82
CA LEU A 107 -2.89 -1.88 -0.01
C LEU A 107 -3.21 -0.88 1.10
N LEU A 108 -3.94 0.19 0.79
CA LEU A 108 -4.33 1.18 1.79
C LEU A 108 -5.22 0.57 2.87
N GLN A 109 -6.12 -0.35 2.49
CA GLN A 109 -6.93 -1.09 3.45
C GLN A 109 -6.07 -1.95 4.37
N GLU A 110 -5.12 -2.71 3.83
CA GLU A 110 -4.24 -3.59 4.60
C GLU A 110 -3.33 -2.79 5.55
N VAL A 111 -2.72 -1.70 5.06
CA VAL A 111 -1.92 -0.78 5.87
C VAL A 111 -2.76 -0.13 6.96
N GLY A 112 -3.99 0.28 6.65
CA GLY A 112 -4.94 0.82 7.62
C GLY A 112 -5.27 -0.17 8.74
N GLN A 113 -5.54 -1.44 8.38
CA GLN A 113 -5.83 -2.49 9.34
C GLN A 113 -4.63 -2.79 10.24
N ILE A 114 -3.42 -2.86 9.69
CA ILE A 114 -2.19 -3.04 10.48
C ILE A 114 -2.00 -1.87 11.44
N HIS A 115 -2.22 -0.63 10.97
CA HIS A 115 -2.09 0.56 11.80
C HIS A 115 -3.10 0.55 12.96
N GLU A 116 -4.35 0.18 12.71
CA GLU A 116 -5.39 0.08 13.73
C GLU A 116 -5.07 -1.01 14.76
N ASN A 117 -4.68 -2.22 14.32
CA ASN A 117 -4.27 -3.31 15.19
C ASN A 117 -3.10 -2.90 16.09
N PHE A 118 -2.07 -2.28 15.51
CA PHE A 118 -0.91 -1.81 16.26
C PHE A 118 -1.29 -0.73 17.30
N ASN A 119 -2.16 0.21 16.93
CA ASN A 119 -2.65 1.22 17.87
C ASN A 119 -3.48 0.60 19.00
N GLN A 120 -4.28 -0.42 18.70
CA GLN A 120 -5.04 -1.16 19.70
C GLN A 120 -4.12 -1.87 20.69
N GLU A 121 -3.09 -2.58 20.21
CA GLU A 121 -2.08 -3.23 21.06
C GLU A 121 -1.35 -2.22 21.95
N ARG A 122 -0.98 -1.06 21.39
CA ARG A 122 -0.38 0.04 22.18
C ARG A 122 -1.32 0.57 23.26
N CYS A 123 -2.62 0.67 22.97
CA CYS A 123 -3.62 1.10 23.94
C CYS A 123 -3.76 0.06 25.07
N GLN A 124 -3.84 -1.22 24.73
CA GLN A 124 -3.91 -2.32 25.70
C GLN A 124 -2.68 -2.35 26.61
N PHE A 125 -1.48 -2.17 26.05
CA PHE A 125 -0.26 -2.12 26.85
C PHE A 125 -0.28 -0.96 27.87
N LYS A 126 -0.68 0.25 27.43
CA LYS A 126 -0.82 1.40 28.33
C LYS A 126 -1.85 1.16 29.43
N GLN A 127 -2.96 0.51 29.10
CA GLN A 127 -3.98 0.18 30.09
C GLN A 127 -3.45 -0.85 31.10
N ALA A 128 -2.78 -1.90 30.63
CA ALA A 128 -2.16 -2.89 31.51
C ALA A 128 -1.09 -2.28 32.43
N GLU A 129 -0.32 -1.31 31.94
CA GLU A 129 0.64 -0.55 32.74
C GLU A 129 -0.06 0.27 33.84
N GLN A 130 -1.16 0.94 33.52
CA GLN A 130 -1.97 1.68 34.49
C GLN A 130 -2.59 0.76 35.54
N ASP A 131 -3.13 -0.39 35.13
CA ASP A 131 -3.72 -1.39 36.02
C ASP A 131 -2.67 -2.00 36.96
N TRP A 132 -1.46 -2.25 36.44
CA TRP A 132 -0.33 -2.70 37.24
C TRP A 132 0.08 -1.65 38.27
N LEU A 133 0.21 -0.38 37.86
CA LEU A 133 0.57 0.70 38.76
C LEU A 133 -0.49 0.89 39.86
N HIS A 134 -1.78 0.83 39.50
CA HIS A 134 -2.87 0.88 40.47
C HIS A 134 -2.75 -0.27 41.48
N SER A 135 -2.58 -1.51 41.01
CA SER A 135 -2.43 -2.68 41.86
C SER A 135 -1.22 -2.58 42.79
N TYR A 136 -0.08 -2.09 42.27
CA TYR A 136 1.14 -1.86 43.05
C TYR A 136 0.91 -0.82 44.15
N THR A 137 0.25 0.31 43.84
CA THR A 137 -0.07 1.34 44.84
C THR A 137 -1.00 0.82 45.94
N GLN A 138 -2.00 0.00 45.60
CA GLN A 138 -2.87 -0.65 46.60
C GLN A 138 -2.10 -1.60 47.52
N LEU A 139 -1.16 -2.39 46.98
CA LEU A 139 -0.32 -3.26 47.81
C LEU A 139 0.59 -2.43 48.71
N GLN A 140 1.19 -1.36 48.19
CA GLN A 140 2.06 -0.48 48.95
C GLN A 140 1.29 0.22 50.09
N THR A 141 0.06 0.68 49.87
CA THR A 141 -0.76 1.26 50.95
C THR A 141 -1.06 0.24 52.04
N VAL A 142 -1.40 -1.00 51.69
CA VAL A 142 -1.62 -2.09 52.66
C VAL A 142 -0.37 -2.35 53.49
N VAL A 143 0.81 -2.46 52.85
CA VAL A 143 2.08 -2.67 53.55
C VAL A 143 2.37 -1.53 54.53
N VAL A 144 2.19 -0.27 54.10
CA VAL A 144 2.41 0.91 54.95
C VAL A 144 1.44 0.94 56.14
N VAL A 145 0.16 0.63 55.92
CA VAL A 145 -0.85 0.58 57.00
C VAL A 145 -0.54 -0.54 58.00
N LEU A 146 -0.17 -1.72 57.53
CA LEU A 146 0.22 -2.84 58.39
C LEU A 146 1.47 -2.50 59.22
N ALA A 147 2.49 -1.90 58.60
CA ALA A 147 3.68 -1.45 59.31
C ALA A 147 3.32 -0.41 60.39
N ALA A 148 2.48 0.56 60.07
CA ALA A 148 2.00 1.56 61.03
C ALA A 148 1.22 0.93 62.18
N TYR A 149 0.36 -0.06 61.90
CA TYR A 149 -0.37 -0.81 62.92
C TYR A 149 0.56 -1.60 63.86
N VAL A 150 1.58 -2.28 63.32
CA VAL A 150 2.58 -3.00 64.13
C VAL A 150 3.33 -2.04 65.07
N VAL A 151 3.76 -0.88 64.55
CA VAL A 151 4.41 0.17 65.36
C VAL A 151 3.46 0.69 66.43
N PHE A 152 2.21 1.00 66.07
CA PHE A 152 1.19 1.50 67.00
C PHE A 152 0.92 0.49 68.12
N ARG A 153 0.78 -0.79 67.78
CA ARG A 153 0.59 -1.86 68.75
C ARG A 153 1.80 -1.98 69.69
N ALA A 154 3.01 -1.93 69.16
CA ALA A 154 4.24 -1.96 69.97
C ALA A 154 4.31 -0.77 70.95
N ILE A 155 3.89 0.42 70.52
CA ILE A 155 3.80 1.60 71.39
C ILE A 155 2.80 1.34 72.53
N ILE A 156 1.59 0.86 72.23
CA ILE A 156 0.57 0.58 73.25
C ILE A 156 1.02 -0.48 74.26
N GLU A 157 1.72 -1.53 73.82
CA GLU A 157 2.20 -2.59 74.70
C GLU A 157 3.29 -2.09 75.68
N THR A 158 3.94 -0.95 75.41
CA THR A 158 4.83 -0.29 76.38
C THR A 158 4.06 0.59 77.36
N SER A 159 4.34 0.47 78.67
CA SER A 159 3.66 1.22 79.74
C SER A 159 3.70 2.75 79.55
N PHE A 160 4.75 3.27 78.91
CA PHE A 160 4.88 4.69 78.57
C PHE A 160 4.13 5.10 77.30
N GLY A 161 4.02 4.20 76.31
CA GLY A 161 3.36 4.49 75.05
C GLY A 161 1.84 4.59 75.17
N ALA A 162 1.21 3.79 76.05
CA ALA A 162 -0.22 3.94 76.36
C ALA A 162 -0.56 5.32 76.97
N LEU A 163 0.32 5.85 77.82
CA LEU A 163 0.16 7.18 78.43
C LEU A 163 0.34 8.31 77.40
N LEU A 164 1.31 8.18 76.49
CA LEU A 164 1.50 9.15 75.40
C LEU A 164 0.32 9.15 74.42
N VAL A 165 -0.21 7.99 74.04
CA VAL A 165 -1.41 7.89 73.18
C VAL A 165 -2.63 8.50 73.88
N PHE A 166 -2.81 8.22 75.18
CA PHE A 166 -3.87 8.84 75.98
C PHE A 166 -3.73 10.39 75.99
N PHE A 167 -2.53 10.91 76.25
CA PHE A 167 -2.28 12.34 76.28
C PHE A 167 -2.57 13.02 74.92
N MET A 168 -2.09 12.44 73.82
CA MET A 168 -2.35 12.95 72.47
C MET A 168 -3.84 12.94 72.10
N LEU A 169 -4.60 11.92 72.51
CA LEU A 169 -6.06 11.89 72.30
C LEU A 169 -6.77 12.96 73.12
N VAL A 170 -6.36 13.17 74.39
CA VAL A 170 -6.92 14.23 75.23
C VAL A 170 -6.62 15.61 74.64
N GLU A 171 -5.39 15.89 74.24
CA GLU A 171 -5.05 17.15 73.56
C GLU A 171 -5.83 17.34 72.25
N GLY A 172 -5.96 16.29 71.44
CA GLY A 172 -6.75 16.33 70.20
C GLY A 172 -8.23 16.66 70.44
N VAL A 173 -8.84 16.06 71.46
CA VAL A 173 -10.23 16.35 71.88
C VAL A 173 -10.35 17.76 72.41
N LEU A 174 -9.39 18.24 73.22
CA LEU A 174 -9.38 19.60 73.74
C LEU A 174 -9.28 20.64 72.61
N LEU A 175 -8.39 20.43 71.64
CA LEU A 175 -8.26 21.31 70.46
C LEU A 175 -9.50 21.26 69.54
N ALA A 176 -10.17 20.10 69.43
CA ALA A 176 -11.43 19.99 68.72
C ALA A 176 -12.57 20.73 69.44
N GLN A 177 -12.63 20.62 70.77
CA GLN A 177 -13.58 21.33 71.61
C GLN A 177 -13.36 22.85 71.55
N GLU A 178 -12.11 23.31 71.56
CA GLU A 178 -11.77 24.72 71.43
C GLU A 178 -12.22 25.29 70.08
N ARG A 179 -11.99 24.56 68.98
CA ARG A 179 -12.51 24.93 67.66
C ARG A 179 -14.04 24.96 67.62
N ASN A 180 -14.71 24.02 68.26
CA ASN A 180 -16.17 24.01 68.36
C ASN A 180 -16.69 25.20 69.19
N MET A 181 -16.00 25.54 70.28
CA MET A 181 -16.30 26.72 71.09
C MET A 181 -16.09 28.03 70.33
N GLN A 182 -15.05 28.13 69.50
CA GLN A 182 -14.83 29.28 68.62
C GLN A 182 -15.95 29.41 67.57
N LYS A 183 -16.39 28.29 66.97
CA LYS A 183 -17.55 28.27 66.07
C LYS A 183 -18.82 28.70 66.78
N LEU A 184 -19.07 28.20 67.98
CA LEU A 184 -20.23 28.58 68.80
C LEU A 184 -20.21 30.07 69.14
N LYS A 185 -19.06 30.62 69.56
CA LYS A 185 -18.88 32.06 69.79
C LYS A 185 -19.19 32.89 68.53
N SER A 186 -18.79 32.41 67.34
CA SER A 186 -19.08 33.08 66.07
C SER A 186 -20.57 33.07 65.68
N VAL A 187 -21.32 32.05 66.14
CA VAL A 187 -22.77 31.93 65.92
C VAL A 187 -23.52 32.79 66.93
N ILE A 188 -23.10 32.79 68.20
CA ILE A 188 -23.65 33.66 69.26
C ILE A 188 -23.46 35.14 68.88
N SER A 189 -22.28 35.54 68.39
CA SER A 189 -22.04 36.92 67.95
C SER A 189 -22.83 37.32 66.71
N LYS A 190 -23.36 36.35 65.93
CA LYS A 190 -24.26 36.61 64.80
C LYS A 190 -25.74 36.65 65.22
N LEU A 191 -26.08 35.96 66.31
CA LEU A 191 -27.41 36.02 66.93
C LEU A 191 -27.60 37.31 67.75
N GLU A 192 -26.51 37.89 68.26
CA GLU A 192 -26.47 39.24 68.81
C GLU A 192 -26.47 40.28 67.67
N LEU A 193 -27.60 40.41 66.96
CA LEU A 193 -27.93 41.60 66.18
C LEU A 193 -29.20 42.27 66.71
N PRO A 194 -29.25 43.62 66.66
CA PRO A 194 -29.87 44.45 67.68
C PRO A 194 -31.35 44.66 67.42
N TRP A 195 -32.21 44.27 68.37
CA TRP A 195 -33.62 44.69 68.37
C TRP A 195 -34.13 44.98 69.77
N ARG A 196 -34.19 46.28 70.09
CA ARG A 196 -35.27 47.01 70.78
C ARG A 196 -34.69 48.39 71.14
N ASP A 197 -34.65 49.37 70.24
CA ASP A 197 -35.74 50.10 69.59
C ASP A 197 -36.56 50.99 70.55
N SER A 198 -36.48 52.29 70.24
CA SER A 198 -37.46 53.36 70.43
C SER A 198 -38.27 53.49 71.74
N SER A 199 -37.82 54.43 72.57
CA SER A 199 -38.72 55.36 73.27
C SER A 199 -38.01 56.70 73.55
N GLN A 200 -38.23 57.69 72.67
CA GLN A 200 -38.14 59.13 72.98
C GLN A 200 -39.23 59.50 74.01
N PRO A 201 -39.20 60.65 74.75
CA PRO A 201 -38.93 61.99 74.19
C PRO A 201 -38.26 63.06 75.09
N ASN A 202 -37.86 64.15 74.41
CA ASN A 202 -37.75 65.56 74.85
C ASN A 202 -36.95 65.97 76.09
N SER A 203 -35.92 66.80 75.88
CA SER A 203 -35.85 68.14 76.49
C SER A 203 -34.76 69.03 75.90
N LYS A 204 -35.21 70.19 75.38
CA LYS A 204 -34.57 71.51 75.28
C LYS A 204 -33.36 71.71 74.34
#